data_AF-A0A2E6XEY2-F1
#
_entry.id   AF-A0A2E6XEY2-F1
#
_cell.length_a   1.000
_cell.length_b   1.000
_cell.length_c   1.000
_cell.angle_alpha   90.00
_cell.angle_beta   90.00
_cell.angle_gamma   90.00
#
_symmetry.space_group_name_H-M   'P 1'
#
loop_
_entity.id
_entity.type
_entity.pdbx_description
1 polymer ?
#
loop_
_entity_poly.entity_id
_entity_poly.type
_entity_poly.pdbx_seq_one_letter_code
_entity_poly.pdbx_strand_id
1 'polypeptide(L)'
;MKQPCIYLLTSKRNGTLYVGVTSNLVQRVWQHKNMLEQGFSIRYDVHTLVWHEAHDTMESAIAREKAIKGWKRDWKLALIEESNPGWGDLYEELA
;
A
#
# COMPACT_ATOMS: atom_id res chain seq x y z
N MET A 1 -9.07 13.28 -10.44
CA MET A 1 -7.78 13.98 -10.21
C MET A 1 -6.74 12.96 -9.80
N LYS A 2 -5.48 13.11 -10.22
CA LYS A 2 -4.38 12.28 -9.74
C LYS A 2 -3.81 12.93 -8.47
N GLN A 3 -3.79 12.19 -7.35
CA GLN A 3 -3.26 12.66 -6.06
C GLN A 3 -2.08 11.75 -5.66
N PRO A 4 -0.91 12.32 -5.34
CA PRO A 4 0.19 11.55 -4.76
C PRO A 4 -0.26 10.80 -3.51
N CYS A 5 0.09 9.53 -3.44
CA CYS A 5 -0.35 8.65 -2.38
C CYS A 5 0.72 7.59 -2.13
N ILE A 6 0.94 7.28 -0.86
CA ILE A 6 1.70 6.11 -0.41
C ILE A 6 0.70 5.03 -0.01
N TYR A 7 1.03 3.77 -0.27
CA TYR A 7 0.16 2.65 0.05
C TYR A 7 0.94 1.44 0.56
N LEU A 8 0.27 0.62 1.37
CA LEU A 8 0.73 -0.68 1.80
C LEU A 8 -0.19 -1.77 1.25
N LEU A 9 0.44 -2.73 0.57
CA LEU A 9 -0.21 -3.97 0.17
C LEU A 9 0.30 -5.12 1.03
N THR A 10 -0.53 -6.14 1.19
CA THR A 10 -0.11 -7.40 1.81
C THR A 10 -0.61 -8.61 1.05
N SER A 11 0.02 -9.76 1.30
CA SER A 11 -0.46 -11.06 0.83
C SER A 11 -1.44 -11.74 1.77
N LYS A 12 -1.33 -11.46 3.07
CA LYS A 12 -2.25 -11.92 4.12
C LYS A 12 -1.97 -11.16 5.40
N ARG A 13 -2.86 -11.25 6.39
CA ARG A 13 -2.61 -10.70 7.72
C ARG A 13 -1.25 -11.17 8.26
N ASN A 14 -0.42 -10.21 8.67
CA ASN A 14 0.96 -10.43 9.13
C ASN A 14 1.90 -11.11 8.10
N GLY A 15 1.55 -11.08 6.81
CA GLY A 15 2.35 -11.59 5.71
C GLY A 15 3.35 -10.58 5.15
N THR A 16 3.79 -10.80 3.91
CA THR A 16 4.69 -9.87 3.22
C THR A 16 4.01 -8.51 3.10
N LEU A 17 4.76 -7.44 3.38
CA LEU A 17 4.30 -6.07 3.18
C LEU A 17 5.07 -5.45 2.02
N TYR A 18 4.33 -4.85 1.11
CA TYR A 18 4.86 -4.03 0.04
C TYR A 18 4.50 -2.57 0.33
N VAL A 19 5.47 -1.67 0.23
CA VAL A 19 5.28 -0.23 0.39
C VAL A 19 5.60 0.42 -0.94
N GLY A 20 4.67 1.21 -1.47
CA GLY A 20 4.85 1.90 -2.74
C GLY A 20 4.20 3.27 -2.76
N VAL A 21 4.49 4.04 -3.81
CA VAL A 21 3.89 5.35 -4.09
C VAL A 21 3.27 5.38 -5.48
N THR A 22 2.21 6.16 -5.65
CA THR A 22 1.53 6.35 -6.93
C THR A 22 0.77 7.67 -6.93
N SER A 23 0.52 8.24 -8.10
CA SER A 23 -0.42 9.35 -8.27
C SER A 23 -1.85 8.88 -8.60
N ASN A 24 -2.04 7.58 -8.80
CA ASN A 24 -3.33 6.96 -9.12
C ASN A 24 -3.45 5.64 -8.36
N LEU A 25 -4.02 5.69 -7.15
CA LEU A 25 -4.12 4.53 -6.26
C LEU A 25 -5.02 3.44 -6.82
N VAL A 26 -6.22 3.80 -7.30
CA VAL A 26 -7.19 2.85 -7.86
C VAL A 26 -6.57 2.05 -9.01
N GLN A 27 -6.00 2.74 -10.00
CA GLN A 27 -5.36 2.07 -11.14
C GLN A 27 -4.19 1.18 -10.70
N ARG A 28 -3.38 1.64 -9.74
CA ARG A 28 -2.21 0.92 -9.25
C ARG A 28 -2.61 -0.38 -8.54
N VAL A 29 -3.57 -0.30 -7.63
CA VAL A 29 -4.05 -1.47 -6.88
C VAL A 29 -4.76 -2.44 -7.82
N TRP A 30 -5.53 -1.93 -8.80
CA TRP A 30 -6.12 -2.75 -9.85
C TRP A 30 -5.06 -3.52 -10.65
N GLN A 31 -3.94 -2.89 -11.02
CA GLN A 31 -2.82 -3.57 -11.70
C GLN A 31 -2.19 -4.69 -10.86
N HIS A 32 -2.01 -4.47 -9.56
CA HIS A 32 -1.51 -5.50 -8.64
C HIS A 32 -2.50 -6.67 -8.53
N LYS A 33 -3.80 -6.39 -8.36
CA LYS A 33 -4.86 -7.42 -8.28
C LYS A 33 -5.00 -8.25 -9.54
N ASN A 34 -4.85 -7.62 -10.71
CA ASN A 34 -4.96 -8.29 -12.01
C ASN A 34 -3.61 -8.86 -12.51
N MET A 35 -2.58 -8.89 -11.66
CA MET A 35 -1.26 -9.44 -11.98
C MET A 35 -0.64 -8.83 -13.24
N LEU A 36 -0.94 -7.57 -13.54
CA LEU A 36 -0.44 -6.88 -14.72
C LEU A 36 0.99 -6.36 -14.53
N GLU A 37 1.47 -6.31 -13.29
CA GLU A 37 2.87 -6.05 -12.98
C GLU A 37 3.66 -7.35 -12.88
N GLN A 38 4.45 -7.66 -13.91
CA GLN A 38 5.39 -8.79 -13.86
C GLN A 38 6.46 -8.54 -12.77
N GLY A 39 6.63 -9.45 -11.82
CA GLY A 39 7.70 -9.37 -10.81
C GLY A 39 7.31 -9.79 -9.38
N PHE A 40 7.78 -9.02 -8.38
CA PHE A 40 7.67 -9.31 -6.94
C PHE A 40 6.22 -9.50 -6.47
N SER A 41 5.30 -8.67 -6.98
CA SER A 41 3.88 -8.66 -6.61
C SER A 41 3.19 -10.00 -6.94
N ILE A 42 3.49 -10.58 -8.11
CA ILE A 42 2.97 -11.89 -8.55
C ILE A 42 3.64 -13.02 -7.76
N ARG A 43 4.94 -12.92 -7.52
CA ARG A 43 5.71 -13.96 -6.81
C ARG A 43 5.25 -14.14 -5.36
N TYR A 44 4.82 -13.07 -4.70
CA TYR A 44 4.46 -13.08 -3.28
C TYR A 44 2.96 -12.88 -3.01
N ASP A 45 2.12 -12.85 -4.06
CA ASP A 45 0.67 -12.68 -3.96
C ASP A 45 0.25 -11.43 -3.17
N VAL A 46 0.95 -10.31 -3.39
CA VAL A 46 0.75 -9.08 -2.62
C VAL A 46 -0.24 -8.17 -3.37
N HIS A 47 -1.54 -8.33 -3.08
CA HIS A 47 -2.64 -7.67 -3.80
C HIS A 47 -3.72 -7.02 -2.91
N THR A 48 -3.70 -7.27 -1.61
CA THR A 48 -4.69 -6.71 -0.67
C THR A 48 -4.24 -5.33 -0.20
N LEU A 49 -5.06 -4.30 -0.43
CA LEU A 49 -4.76 -2.94 0.04
C LEU A 49 -5.16 -2.83 1.50
N VAL A 50 -4.20 -2.63 2.39
CA VAL A 50 -4.47 -2.61 3.84
C VAL A 50 -4.28 -1.24 4.49
N TRP A 51 -3.59 -0.32 3.81
CA TRP A 51 -3.42 1.05 4.27
C TRP A 51 -2.99 1.96 3.12
N HIS A 52 -3.37 3.24 3.18
CA HIS A 52 -2.87 4.28 2.28
C HIS A 52 -2.92 5.67 2.94
N GLU A 53 -2.06 6.59 2.49
CA GLU A 53 -2.00 7.98 2.96
C GLU A 53 -1.83 8.90 1.74
N ALA A 54 -2.73 9.86 1.61
CA ALA A 54 -2.69 10.86 0.55
C ALA A 54 -1.72 11.99 0.92
N HIS A 55 -1.10 12.58 -0.10
CA HIS A 55 -0.11 13.64 0.05
C HIS A 55 -0.35 14.76 -0.96
N ASP A 56 0.05 15.98 -0.59
CA ASP A 56 -0.07 17.15 -1.46
C ASP A 56 0.92 17.12 -2.63
N THR A 57 2.10 16.53 -2.41
CA THR A 57 3.20 16.48 -3.40
C THR A 57 3.77 15.07 -3.53
N MET A 58 4.31 14.74 -4.70
CA MET A 58 4.96 13.44 -4.92
C MET A 58 6.23 13.31 -4.05
N GLU A 59 6.94 14.41 -3.86
CA GLU A 59 8.11 14.49 -2.99
C GLU A 59 7.77 14.12 -1.55
N SER A 60 6.67 14.63 -1.00
CA SER A 60 6.21 14.27 0.35
C SER A 60 5.82 12.79 0.45
N ALA A 61 5.14 12.24 -0.56
CA ALA A 61 4.82 10.80 -0.61
C ALA A 61 6.08 9.93 -0.66
N ILE A 62 7.07 10.29 -1.47
CA ILE A 62 8.35 9.56 -1.57
C ILE A 62 9.14 9.64 -0.27
N ALA A 63 9.16 10.81 0.40
CA ALA A 63 9.82 10.95 1.69
C ALA A 63 9.17 10.06 2.76
N ARG A 64 7.83 10.04 2.79
CA ARG A 64 7.06 9.15 3.67
C ARG A 64 7.35 7.68 3.37
N GLU A 65 7.43 7.30 2.10
CA GLU A 65 7.74 5.94 1.67
C GLU A 65 9.10 5.47 2.14
N LYS A 66 10.13 6.32 1.99
CA LYS A 66 11.49 6.03 2.49
C LYS A 66 11.50 5.85 4.01
N ALA A 67 10.78 6.70 4.74
CA ALA A 67 10.67 6.59 6.18
C ALA A 67 10.02 5.26 6.59
N ILE A 68 8.85 4.94 6.03
CA ILE A 68 8.14 3.69 6.34
C ILE A 68 8.98 2.47 5.94
N LYS A 69 9.65 2.47 4.78
CA LYS A 69 10.54 1.36 4.39
C LYS A 69 11.58 1.04 5.45
N GLY A 70 12.18 2.08 6.07
CA GLY A 70 13.15 1.96 7.16
C GLY A 70 12.58 1.59 8.53
N TRP A 71 11.26 1.59 8.72
CA TRP A 71 10.65 1.23 10.00
C TRP A 71 10.80 -0.26 10.34
N LYS A 72 10.86 -0.51 11.66
CA LYS A 72 10.67 -1.85 12.22
C LYS A 72 9.32 -2.41 11.79
N ARG A 73 9.25 -3.74 11.68
CA ARG A 73 8.03 -4.43 11.26
C ARG A 73 6.85 -4.09 12.17
N ASP A 74 7.03 -4.13 13.47
CA ASP A 74 5.95 -3.88 14.45
C ASP A 74 5.32 -2.49 14.28
N TRP A 75 6.10 -1.49 13.88
CA TRP A 75 5.57 -0.14 13.63
C TRP A 75 4.71 -0.07 12.37
N LYS A 76 5.05 -0.86 11.34
CA LYS A 76 4.23 -0.99 10.13
C LYS A 76 2.91 -1.70 10.45
N LEU A 77 2.95 -2.73 11.31
CA LEU A 77 1.75 -3.44 11.75
C LEU A 77 0.85 -2.51 12.57
N ALA A 78 1.42 -1.78 13.54
CA ALA A 78 0.67 -0.80 14.33
C ALA A 78 0.02 0.27 13.46
N LEU A 79 0.72 0.79 12.45
CA LEU A 79 0.17 1.76 11.49
C LEU A 79 -1.05 1.21 10.74
N ILE A 80 -1.01 -0.06 10.31
CA ILE A 80 -2.15 -0.70 9.63
C ILE A 80 -3.29 -0.91 10.62
N GLU A 81 -2.99 -1.44 11.81
CA GLU A 81 -3.99 -1.83 12.80
C GLU A 81 -4.70 -0.63 13.45
N GLU A 82 -4.09 0.56 13.45
CA GLU A 82 -4.69 1.80 13.92
C GLU A 82 -5.95 2.18 13.11
N SER A 83 -5.91 2.04 11.79
CA SER A 83 -7.04 2.38 10.90
C SER A 83 -7.78 1.16 10.35
N ASN A 84 -7.14 -0.01 10.32
CA ASN A 84 -7.66 -1.23 9.70
C ASN A 84 -7.32 -2.48 10.55
N PRO A 85 -7.89 -2.62 11.76
CA PRO A 85 -7.59 -3.72 12.68
C PRO A 85 -8.00 -5.09 12.13
N GLY A 86 -8.99 -5.12 11.22
CA GLY A 86 -9.43 -6.32 10.52
C GLY A 86 -8.54 -6.73 9.35
N TRP A 87 -7.60 -5.87 8.93
CA TRP A 87 -6.82 -6.05 7.70
C TRP A 87 -7.71 -6.26 6.47
N GLY A 88 -8.85 -5.56 6.45
CA GLY A 88 -9.78 -5.55 5.34
C GLY A 88 -9.14 -4.97 4.09
N ASP A 89 -9.65 -5.35 2.93
CA ASP A 89 -9.20 -4.81 1.66
C ASP A 89 -9.86 -3.45 1.39
N LEU A 90 -9.09 -2.39 1.61
CA LEU A 90 -9.56 -1.01 1.47
C LEU A 90 -9.82 -0.63 0.00
N TYR A 91 -9.51 -1.49 -0.96
CA TYR A 91 -9.73 -1.19 -2.37
C TYR A 91 -11.20 -0.91 -2.70
N GLU A 92 -12.14 -1.61 -2.05
CA GLU A 92 -13.58 -1.41 -2.26
C GLU A 92 -14.07 -0.06 -1.72
N GLU A 93 -13.30 0.57 -0.83
CA GLU A 93 -13.62 1.86 -0.21
C GLU A 93 -13.12 3.06 -1.04
N LEU A 94 -12.34 2.82 -2.10
CA LEU A 94 -11.77 3.87 -2.97
C LEU A 94 -12.74 4.45 -4.01
N ALA A 95 -14.05 4.34 -3.78
CA ALA A 95 -15.12 4.71 -4.71
C ALA A 95 -15.07 6.19 -5.17
#